data_AF-A0A851NYL5-F1
#
_entry.id   AF-A0A851NYL5-F1
#
_cell.length_a   1.000
_cell.length_b   1.000
_cell.length_c   1.000
_cell.angle_alpha   90.00
_cell.angle_beta   90.00
_cell.angle_gamma   90.00
#
_symmetry.space_group_name_H-M   'P 1'
#
loop_
_entity.id
_entity.type
_entity.pdbx_description
1 polymer ?
#
loop_
_entity_poly.entity_id
_entity_poly.type
_entity_poly.pdbx_seq_one_letter_code
_entity_poly.pdbx_strand_id
1 'polypeptide(L)'
;AGVESPTHEIRADADPSARCAKSIVITLANRHTFDRPVEILIHPSEPHMPHILMEEGDMSPAEYERHLKGKNDFIKGTKKDPSAEKKVRSTEIIRKRLNKDIPHHPVVMLNFCPDLSTAPADLRKAPGEFIFLVDRSGSGVSISCAKDALLVILKSLMPSCLFNVIAFGSTFKTLFPASRPYCEESLALACESIRRMHAEVGGTNILSPLQWIVRQPIRRGHPRLLFLLTHSTTENTGKVLELLRSHSCSTRCYSFGIGPHACRRLVQGLAAVSRGTAEFLAEGERLQPKMLRALKKAMAPVLSDVSVEWVFPESTEVLVSPISACCLFPGDRLVGYSVVCDTSLYISNPRSDKRRRYSTMRSQESGSSVFFHSQEEGTGLESCSHPEGSRGARRALADPLSPDPGADTKGSCRRRAYSANQIADHEPLRKVPTASDPGSALPRNPLRKTQLQDLQQLSPELQLADFQ
;
A
#
# COMPACT_ATOMS: atom_id res chain seq x y z
N ALA A 1 -23.54 -1.81 -16.79
CA ALA A 1 -23.05 -1.18 -15.55
C ALA A 1 -24.05 -0.11 -15.12
N GLY A 2 -24.13 0.18 -13.82
CA GLY A 2 -25.00 1.21 -13.25
C GLY A 2 -24.27 2.02 -12.18
N VAL A 3 -24.85 3.15 -11.81
CA VAL A 3 -24.38 3.99 -10.70
C VAL A 3 -25.58 4.53 -9.93
N GLU A 4 -25.46 4.57 -8.62
CA GLU A 4 -26.45 5.18 -7.74
C GLU A 4 -25.74 5.88 -6.56
N SER A 5 -26.47 6.73 -5.87
CA SER A 5 -25.96 7.39 -4.67
C SER A 5 -27.10 7.48 -3.65
N PRO A 6 -26.96 6.86 -2.47
CA PRO A 6 -27.98 6.94 -1.43
C PRO A 6 -27.97 8.29 -0.69
N THR A 7 -26.92 9.10 -0.87
CA THR A 7 -26.69 10.32 -0.08
C THR A 7 -26.96 11.61 -0.84
N HIS A 8 -26.74 11.60 -2.15
CA HIS A 8 -26.82 12.77 -3.03
C HIS A 8 -27.42 12.43 -4.38
N GLU A 9 -28.12 13.38 -4.99
CA GLU A 9 -28.51 13.27 -6.39
C GLU A 9 -27.28 13.35 -7.29
N ILE A 10 -27.18 12.44 -8.25
CA ILE A 10 -26.05 12.35 -9.19
C ILE A 10 -26.53 12.39 -10.63
N ARG A 11 -25.64 12.81 -11.53
CA ARG A 11 -25.78 12.70 -12.99
C ARG A 11 -24.66 11.81 -13.50
N ALA A 12 -25.02 10.92 -14.41
CA ALA A 12 -24.08 10.01 -15.06
C ALA A 12 -24.09 10.33 -16.55
N ASP A 13 -23.05 11.05 -17.00
CA ASP A 13 -22.94 11.54 -18.36
C ASP A 13 -21.79 10.83 -19.09
N ALA A 14 -21.87 10.74 -20.40
CA ALA A 14 -20.72 10.43 -21.23
C ALA A 14 -19.98 11.73 -21.58
N ASP A 15 -18.67 11.67 -21.78
CA ASP A 15 -17.95 12.79 -22.37
C ASP A 15 -18.62 13.15 -23.72
N PRO A 16 -18.93 14.43 -24.00
CA PRO A 16 -19.57 14.85 -25.25
C PRO A 16 -18.82 14.40 -26.51
N SER A 17 -17.52 14.13 -26.41
CA SER A 17 -16.65 13.65 -27.48
C SER A 17 -16.47 12.13 -27.52
N ALA A 18 -17.03 11.40 -26.55
CA ALA A 18 -16.87 9.96 -26.45
C ALA A 18 -17.61 9.23 -27.58
N ARG A 19 -16.88 8.44 -28.35
CA ARG A 19 -17.43 7.55 -29.39
C ARG A 19 -18.02 6.24 -28.82
N CYS A 20 -17.89 6.01 -27.52
CA CYS A 20 -18.41 4.83 -26.83
C CYS A 20 -18.54 5.10 -25.32
N ALA A 21 -19.44 4.40 -24.64
CA ALA A 21 -19.66 4.50 -23.19
C ALA A 21 -18.58 3.80 -22.34
N LYS A 22 -17.31 3.78 -22.79
CA LYS A 22 -16.20 3.17 -22.04
C LYS A 22 -15.77 4.00 -20.83
N SER A 23 -16.05 5.30 -20.86
CA SER A 23 -15.84 6.23 -19.75
C SER A 23 -17.17 6.88 -19.40
N ILE A 24 -17.46 6.96 -18.11
CA ILE A 24 -18.66 7.62 -17.58
C ILE A 24 -18.17 8.67 -16.58
N VAL A 25 -18.69 9.87 -16.69
CA VAL A 25 -18.44 10.97 -15.76
C VAL A 25 -19.61 11.04 -14.79
N ILE A 26 -19.32 10.96 -13.50
CA ILE A 26 -20.33 11.04 -12.45
C ILE A 26 -20.18 12.41 -11.79
N THR A 27 -21.24 13.23 -11.83
CA THR A 27 -21.27 14.54 -11.17
C THR A 27 -22.39 14.59 -10.15
N LEU A 28 -22.24 15.40 -9.10
CA LEU A 28 -23.35 15.71 -8.22
C LEU A 28 -24.33 16.62 -8.97
N ALA A 29 -25.62 16.29 -8.91
CA ALA A 29 -26.66 17.10 -9.55
C ALA A 29 -26.75 18.50 -8.91
N ASN A 30 -26.44 18.59 -7.62
CA ASN A 30 -26.41 19.81 -6.83
C ASN A 30 -25.02 19.99 -6.19
N ARG A 31 -24.61 21.24 -5.97
CA ARG A 31 -23.33 21.55 -5.30
C ARG A 31 -23.31 20.93 -3.90
N HIS A 32 -22.20 20.28 -3.56
CA HIS A 32 -22.02 19.66 -2.25
C HIS A 32 -22.05 20.71 -1.13
N THR A 33 -22.87 20.48 -0.10
CA THR A 33 -23.06 21.36 1.06
C THR A 33 -22.14 21.05 2.24
N PHE A 34 -21.39 19.93 2.17
CA PHE A 34 -20.44 19.49 3.21
C PHE A 34 -21.07 19.20 4.59
N ASP A 35 -22.38 19.01 4.63
CA ASP A 35 -23.16 18.60 5.80
C ASP A 35 -23.07 17.09 6.07
N ARG A 36 -22.79 16.29 5.03
CA ARG A 36 -22.67 14.83 5.13
C ARG A 36 -21.68 14.26 4.11
N PRO A 37 -21.18 13.02 4.30
CA PRO A 37 -20.33 12.33 3.32
C PRO A 37 -21.06 12.03 2.01
N VAL A 38 -20.32 12.03 0.90
CA VAL A 38 -20.79 11.52 -0.40
C VAL A 38 -20.54 10.01 -0.46
N GLU A 39 -21.59 9.26 -0.77
CA GLU A 39 -21.50 7.83 -1.07
C GLU A 39 -21.99 7.58 -2.48
N ILE A 40 -21.15 6.97 -3.31
CA ILE A 40 -21.47 6.57 -4.69
C ILE A 40 -21.27 5.06 -4.79
N LEU A 41 -22.32 4.35 -5.20
CA LEU A 41 -22.32 2.92 -5.43
C LEU A 41 -22.20 2.67 -6.93
N ILE A 42 -21.14 1.97 -7.33
CA ILE A 42 -20.86 1.64 -8.72
C ILE A 42 -21.14 0.16 -8.93
N HIS A 43 -21.95 -0.16 -9.93
CA HIS A 43 -22.36 -1.51 -10.31
C HIS A 43 -21.71 -1.88 -11.65
N PRO A 44 -20.40 -2.24 -11.66
CA PRO A 44 -19.70 -2.58 -12.89
C PRO A 44 -20.25 -3.88 -13.50
N SER A 45 -20.26 -3.97 -14.83
CA SER A 45 -20.63 -5.21 -15.53
C SER A 45 -19.63 -6.34 -15.30
N GLU A 46 -18.36 -5.98 -15.06
CA GLU A 46 -17.26 -6.90 -14.77
C GLU A 46 -16.62 -6.52 -13.42
N PRO A 47 -17.25 -6.87 -12.28
CA PRO A 47 -16.81 -6.43 -10.94
C PRO A 47 -15.44 -6.93 -10.52
N HIS A 48 -14.95 -7.99 -11.17
CA HIS A 48 -13.68 -8.64 -10.87
C HIS A 48 -12.53 -8.19 -11.77
N MET A 49 -12.78 -7.25 -12.68
CA MET A 49 -11.73 -6.59 -13.46
C MET A 49 -11.18 -5.35 -12.74
N PRO A 50 -9.93 -4.95 -13.00
CA PRO A 50 -9.38 -3.70 -12.48
C PRO A 50 -10.15 -2.50 -13.04
N HIS A 51 -10.59 -1.60 -12.15
CA HIS A 51 -11.26 -0.35 -12.48
C HIS A 51 -10.39 0.83 -12.09
N ILE A 52 -10.38 1.87 -12.92
CA ILE A 52 -9.69 3.13 -12.66
C ILE A 52 -10.76 4.21 -12.46
N LEU A 53 -10.69 4.89 -11.32
CA LEU A 53 -11.50 6.06 -11.02
C LEU A 53 -10.58 7.27 -10.94
N MET A 54 -11.07 8.43 -11.35
CA MET A 54 -10.33 9.68 -11.31
C MET A 54 -11.23 10.76 -10.75
N GLU A 55 -10.71 11.50 -9.78
CA GLU A 55 -11.31 12.70 -9.23
C GLU A 55 -10.43 13.89 -9.62
N GLU A 56 -11.03 14.90 -10.25
CA GLU A 56 -10.33 16.11 -10.66
C GLU A 56 -10.03 16.99 -9.44
N GLY A 57 -8.91 17.72 -9.49
CA GLY A 57 -8.57 18.71 -8.46
C GLY A 57 -9.49 19.93 -8.51
N ASP A 58 -9.56 20.67 -7.40
CA ASP A 58 -10.36 21.89 -7.30
C ASP A 58 -9.74 23.11 -8.03
N MET A 59 -8.50 23.00 -8.49
CA MET A 59 -7.76 24.07 -9.17
C MET A 59 -7.27 23.63 -10.54
N SER A 60 -7.41 24.53 -11.52
CA SER A 60 -6.73 24.39 -12.81
C SER A 60 -5.21 24.51 -12.67
N PRO A 61 -4.41 24.01 -13.63
CA PRO A 61 -2.95 24.16 -13.60
C PRO A 61 -2.47 25.61 -13.44
N ALA A 62 -3.18 26.59 -14.03
CA ALA A 62 -2.85 28.00 -13.93
C ALA A 62 -3.20 28.62 -12.56
N GLU A 63 -4.27 28.16 -11.93
CA GLU A 63 -4.63 28.54 -10.55
C GLU A 63 -3.63 27.98 -9.55
N TYR A 64 -3.25 26.70 -9.71
CA TYR A 64 -2.25 26.07 -8.87
C TYR A 64 -0.88 26.76 -9.00
N GLU A 65 -0.49 27.20 -10.19
CA GLU A 65 0.74 27.99 -10.36
C GLU A 65 0.70 29.31 -9.56
N ARG A 66 -0.42 30.04 -9.59
CA ARG A 66 -0.59 31.25 -8.77
C ARG A 66 -0.56 30.93 -7.29
N HIS A 67 -1.20 29.83 -6.88
CA HIS A 67 -1.19 29.34 -5.52
C HIS A 67 0.25 29.08 -5.04
N LEU A 68 1.06 28.36 -5.83
CA LEU A 68 2.46 28.08 -5.52
C LEU A 68 3.30 29.35 -5.38
N LYS A 69 3.13 30.32 -6.28
CA LYS A 69 3.85 31.61 -6.23
C LYS A 69 3.56 32.41 -4.97
N GLY A 70 2.41 32.20 -4.32
CA GLY A 70 2.05 32.81 -3.05
C GLY A 70 2.64 32.12 -1.82
N LYS A 71 3.29 30.96 -1.95
CA LYS A 71 3.79 30.19 -0.80
C LYS A 71 5.24 30.55 -0.46
N ASN A 72 5.50 30.78 0.84
CA ASN A 72 6.80 31.23 1.35
C ASN A 72 7.96 30.25 1.07
N ASP A 73 7.71 28.94 1.13
CA ASP A 73 8.67 27.88 0.81
C ASP A 73 9.05 27.90 -0.68
N PHE A 74 8.07 28.04 -1.57
CA PHE A 74 8.30 28.19 -3.01
C PHE A 74 9.04 29.48 -3.34
N ILE A 75 8.65 30.61 -2.73
CA ILE A 75 9.31 31.91 -2.91
C ILE A 75 10.78 31.84 -2.44
N LYS A 76 11.04 31.28 -1.25
CA LYS A 76 12.41 31.13 -0.73
C LYS A 76 13.26 30.22 -1.60
N GLY A 77 12.71 29.10 -2.08
CA GLY A 77 13.43 28.14 -2.93
C GLY A 77 13.73 28.65 -4.35
N THR A 78 12.90 29.56 -4.87
CA THR A 78 13.02 30.09 -6.24
C THR A 78 13.73 31.44 -6.36
N LYS A 79 13.98 32.12 -5.25
CA LYS A 79 14.70 33.41 -5.20
C LYS A 79 16.22 33.31 -5.43
N LYS A 80 16.81 32.12 -5.37
CA LYS A 80 18.25 31.99 -5.13
C LYS A 80 19.17 31.84 -6.36
N ASP A 81 18.74 31.45 -7.57
CA ASP A 81 19.70 31.12 -8.67
C ASP A 81 19.11 31.10 -10.12
N PRO A 82 19.95 31.06 -11.18
CA PRO A 82 19.57 31.08 -12.60
C PRO A 82 18.55 30.01 -13.04
N SER A 83 17.94 30.24 -14.21
CA SER A 83 16.66 29.65 -14.63
C SER A 83 16.58 28.11 -14.66
N ALA A 84 17.69 27.39 -14.89
CA ALA A 84 17.71 25.94 -14.95
C ALA A 84 17.72 25.28 -13.55
N GLU A 85 18.50 25.81 -12.60
CA GLU A 85 18.49 25.33 -11.21
C GLU A 85 17.18 25.71 -10.50
N LYS A 86 16.63 26.88 -10.84
CA LYS A 86 15.31 27.31 -10.36
C LYS A 86 14.21 26.30 -10.70
N LYS A 87 14.22 25.77 -11.92
CA LYS A 87 13.27 24.76 -12.42
C LYS A 87 13.35 23.45 -11.65
N VAL A 88 14.55 22.91 -11.47
CA VAL A 88 14.78 21.69 -10.68
C VAL A 88 14.33 21.89 -9.23
N ARG A 89 14.71 23.00 -8.58
CA ARG A 89 14.25 23.32 -7.22
C ARG A 89 12.73 23.46 -7.13
N SER A 90 12.08 24.07 -8.12
CA SER A 90 10.61 24.14 -8.19
C SER A 90 9.98 22.75 -8.26
N THR A 91 10.49 21.84 -9.10
CA THR A 91 9.96 20.45 -9.16
C THR A 91 10.11 19.71 -7.83
N GLU A 92 11.22 19.89 -7.12
CA GLU A 92 11.44 19.27 -5.81
C GLU A 92 10.49 19.82 -4.74
N ILE A 93 10.23 21.13 -4.75
CA ILE A 93 9.28 21.76 -3.82
C ILE A 93 7.86 21.25 -4.10
N ILE A 94 7.43 21.22 -5.37
CA ILE A 94 6.13 20.66 -5.76
C ILE A 94 6.00 19.24 -5.25
N ARG A 95 7.01 18.41 -5.51
CA ARG A 95 7.02 17.01 -5.06
C ARG A 95 6.89 16.87 -3.54
N LYS A 96 7.59 17.68 -2.75
CA LYS A 96 7.47 17.69 -1.27
C LYS A 96 6.12 18.18 -0.77
N ARG A 97 5.37 18.90 -1.61
CA ARG A 97 4.06 19.46 -1.29
C ARG A 97 2.88 18.62 -1.79
N LEU A 98 3.09 17.64 -2.67
CA LEU A 98 2.00 16.80 -3.22
C LEU A 98 1.11 16.17 -2.13
N ASN A 99 1.67 15.84 -0.96
CA ASN A 99 0.89 15.30 0.16
C ASN A 99 0.04 16.36 0.90
N LYS A 100 0.40 17.64 0.83
CA LYS A 100 -0.32 18.77 1.43
C LYS A 100 -1.34 19.37 0.46
N ASP A 101 -1.03 19.32 -0.83
CA ASP A 101 -1.80 19.95 -1.89
C ASP A 101 -2.69 18.92 -2.62
N ILE A 102 -2.99 17.75 -2.02
CA ILE A 102 -3.80 16.68 -2.63
C ILE A 102 -5.13 17.18 -3.22
N PRO A 103 -5.94 18.02 -2.54
CA PRO A 103 -7.23 18.47 -3.07
C PRO A 103 -7.13 19.27 -4.37
N HIS A 104 -5.94 19.81 -4.65
CA HIS A 104 -5.66 20.68 -5.79
C HIS A 104 -5.22 19.91 -7.03
N HIS A 105 -4.93 18.61 -6.89
CA HIS A 105 -4.39 17.78 -7.96
C HIS A 105 -5.37 16.66 -8.29
N PRO A 106 -5.43 16.23 -9.56
CA PRO A 106 -6.16 15.02 -9.91
C PRO A 106 -5.67 13.81 -9.12
N VAL A 107 -6.61 13.05 -8.58
CA VAL A 107 -6.36 11.81 -7.83
C VAL A 107 -6.93 10.65 -8.63
N VAL A 108 -6.09 9.66 -8.90
CA VAL A 108 -6.48 8.42 -9.56
C VAL A 108 -6.53 7.30 -8.53
N MET A 109 -7.60 6.51 -8.55
CA MET A 109 -7.77 5.31 -7.74
C MET A 109 -7.86 4.08 -8.66
N LEU A 110 -6.94 3.14 -8.49
CA LEU A 110 -7.05 1.78 -8.99
C LEU A 110 -7.81 0.93 -7.96
N ASN A 111 -8.88 0.27 -8.39
CA ASN A 111 -9.62 -0.68 -7.58
C ASN A 111 -9.68 -2.05 -8.28
N PHE A 112 -9.22 -3.09 -7.60
CA PHE A 112 -9.25 -4.46 -8.11
C PHE A 112 -9.73 -5.43 -7.03
N CYS A 113 -10.83 -6.12 -7.31
CA CYS A 113 -11.48 -7.06 -6.39
C CYS A 113 -11.71 -8.41 -7.09
N PRO A 114 -10.67 -9.26 -7.22
CA PRO A 114 -10.78 -10.51 -7.95
C PRO A 114 -11.70 -11.50 -7.21
N ASP A 115 -12.54 -12.20 -7.96
CA ASP A 115 -13.23 -13.38 -7.43
C ASP A 115 -12.33 -14.60 -7.54
N LEU A 116 -11.75 -14.98 -6.40
CA LEU A 116 -10.91 -16.17 -6.29
C LEU A 116 -11.70 -17.43 -5.93
N SER A 117 -13.01 -17.32 -5.66
CA SER A 117 -13.85 -18.46 -5.27
C SER A 117 -14.29 -19.29 -6.48
N THR A 118 -14.51 -18.64 -7.62
CA THR A 118 -14.84 -19.26 -8.91
C THR A 118 -13.60 -19.63 -9.73
N ALA A 119 -12.39 -19.40 -9.19
CA ALA A 119 -11.15 -19.62 -9.89
C ALA A 119 -10.98 -21.08 -10.40
N PRO A 120 -10.37 -21.26 -11.60
CA PRO A 120 -10.04 -22.56 -12.19
C PRO A 120 -9.34 -23.50 -11.22
N ALA A 121 -9.53 -24.81 -11.41
CA ALA A 121 -8.98 -25.86 -10.54
C ALA A 121 -7.44 -25.77 -10.34
N ASP A 122 -6.71 -25.25 -11.34
CA ASP A 122 -5.26 -25.10 -11.30
C ASP A 122 -4.80 -24.04 -10.28
N LEU A 123 -5.63 -23.01 -10.00
CA LEU A 123 -5.37 -22.01 -8.95
C LEU A 123 -5.79 -22.50 -7.56
N ARG A 124 -6.50 -23.64 -7.46
CA ARG A 124 -7.02 -24.17 -6.18
C ARG A 124 -6.01 -24.91 -5.32
N LYS A 125 -4.76 -25.05 -5.79
CA LYS A 125 -3.65 -25.63 -5.03
C LYS A 125 -2.52 -24.63 -4.91
N ALA A 126 -2.80 -23.47 -4.31
CA ALA A 126 -1.76 -22.48 -4.02
C ALA A 126 -0.85 -23.01 -2.90
N PRO A 127 0.44 -23.24 -3.16
CA PRO A 127 1.38 -23.58 -2.10
C PRO A 127 1.56 -22.38 -1.17
N GLY A 128 1.84 -22.62 0.10
CA GLY A 128 2.03 -21.57 1.10
C GLY A 128 3.18 -21.88 2.04
N GLU A 129 3.69 -20.86 2.71
CA GLU A 129 4.64 -21.01 3.82
C GLU A 129 3.89 -20.97 5.15
N PHE A 130 3.73 -22.12 5.80
CA PHE A 130 3.00 -22.27 7.06
C PHE A 130 3.95 -22.17 8.25
N ILE A 131 3.83 -21.12 9.05
CA ILE A 131 4.64 -20.95 10.27
C ILE A 131 3.73 -21.13 11.48
N PHE A 132 3.97 -22.17 12.27
CA PHE A 132 3.25 -22.43 13.51
C PHE A 132 4.02 -21.83 14.67
N LEU A 133 3.53 -20.72 15.22
CA LEU A 133 4.11 -20.03 16.37
C LEU A 133 3.33 -20.41 17.64
N VAL A 134 3.97 -21.18 18.53
CA VAL A 134 3.32 -21.87 19.64
C VAL A 134 3.85 -21.36 20.98
N ASP A 135 2.94 -20.80 21.77
CA ASP A 135 3.22 -20.31 23.12
C ASP A 135 3.36 -21.47 24.11
N ARG A 136 4.50 -21.54 24.81
CA ARG A 136 4.83 -22.54 25.83
C ARG A 136 4.67 -22.03 27.26
N SER A 137 4.25 -20.78 27.45
CA SER A 137 4.05 -20.20 28.79
C SER A 137 2.77 -20.68 29.50
N GLY A 138 1.93 -21.44 28.80
CA GLY A 138 0.67 -21.96 29.31
C GLY A 138 0.81 -23.19 30.20
N SER A 139 -0.33 -23.69 30.69
CA SER A 139 -0.38 -24.91 31.51
C SER A 139 -0.07 -26.17 30.68
N GLY A 140 0.30 -27.26 31.35
CA GLY A 140 0.56 -28.54 30.67
C GLY A 140 -0.63 -29.05 29.84
N VAL A 141 -1.86 -28.82 30.33
CA VAL A 141 -3.10 -29.16 29.61
C VAL A 141 -3.23 -28.34 28.32
N SER A 142 -2.93 -27.05 28.39
CA SER A 142 -3.08 -26.14 27.26
C SER A 142 -2.09 -26.47 26.14
N ILE A 143 -0.87 -26.86 26.51
CA ILE A 143 0.16 -27.32 25.59
C ILE A 143 -0.14 -28.70 25.02
N SER A 144 -0.70 -29.62 25.81
CA SER A 144 -1.16 -30.91 25.28
C SER A 144 -2.20 -30.71 24.18
N CYS A 145 -3.18 -29.83 24.41
CA CYS A 145 -4.19 -29.47 23.41
C CYS A 145 -3.56 -28.87 22.14
N ALA A 146 -2.57 -27.98 22.30
CA ALA A 146 -1.81 -27.43 21.18
C ALA A 146 -1.05 -28.51 20.40
N LYS A 147 -0.37 -29.43 21.08
CA LYS A 147 0.39 -30.54 20.48
C LYS A 147 -0.51 -31.43 19.63
N ASP A 148 -1.65 -31.87 20.17
CA ASP A 148 -2.57 -32.76 19.46
C ASP A 148 -3.13 -32.08 18.20
N ALA A 149 -3.51 -30.81 18.30
CA ALA A 149 -3.99 -30.04 17.15
C ALA A 149 -2.89 -29.83 16.09
N LEU A 150 -1.67 -29.49 16.51
CA LEU A 150 -0.53 -29.30 15.59
C LEU A 150 -0.17 -30.57 14.84
N LEU A 151 -0.18 -31.74 15.50
CA LEU A 151 0.10 -33.02 14.85
C LEU A 151 -0.91 -33.32 13.74
N VAL A 152 -2.19 -33.03 13.95
CA VAL A 152 -3.23 -33.22 12.92
C VAL A 152 -3.06 -32.20 11.79
N ILE A 153 -2.81 -30.94 12.12
CA ILE A 153 -2.68 -29.87 11.13
C ILE A 153 -1.48 -30.09 10.22
N LEU A 154 -0.32 -30.48 10.77
CA LEU A 154 0.85 -30.80 9.96
C LEU A 154 0.58 -31.96 9.01
N LYS A 155 -0.13 -33.01 9.45
CA LYS A 155 -0.54 -34.12 8.57
C LYS A 155 -1.56 -33.73 7.50
N SER A 156 -2.18 -32.56 7.63
CA SER A 156 -3.19 -32.04 6.69
C SER A 156 -2.60 -31.06 5.67
N LEU A 157 -1.30 -30.72 5.77
CA LEU A 157 -0.63 -29.86 4.80
C LEU A 157 -0.44 -30.57 3.45
N MET A 158 -0.44 -29.79 2.36
CA MET A 158 -0.15 -30.32 1.03
C MET A 158 1.38 -30.46 0.82
N PRO A 159 1.84 -31.44 0.03
CA PRO A 159 3.27 -31.64 -0.28
C PRO A 159 3.98 -30.45 -0.91
N SER A 160 3.26 -29.57 -1.61
CA SER A 160 3.81 -28.36 -2.23
C SER A 160 4.06 -27.22 -1.23
N CYS A 161 3.64 -27.36 0.03
CA CYS A 161 3.79 -26.32 1.03
C CYS A 161 5.17 -26.34 1.69
N LEU A 162 5.56 -25.18 2.22
CA LEU A 162 6.68 -25.04 3.14
C LEU A 162 6.13 -24.90 4.55
N PHE A 163 6.89 -25.35 5.55
CA PHE A 163 6.49 -25.10 6.93
C PHE A 163 7.67 -24.94 7.90
N ASN A 164 7.36 -24.33 9.04
CA ASN A 164 8.24 -24.28 10.20
C ASN A 164 7.40 -24.27 11.49
N VAL A 165 7.98 -24.78 12.57
CA VAL A 165 7.36 -24.76 13.90
C VAL A 165 8.28 -23.97 14.83
N ILE A 166 7.74 -22.97 15.49
CA ILE A 166 8.48 -22.07 16.38
C ILE A 166 7.79 -22.12 17.73
N ALA A 167 8.51 -22.53 18.76
CA ALA A 167 7.99 -22.56 20.11
C ALA A 167 8.57 -21.39 20.91
N PHE A 168 7.74 -20.61 21.60
CA PHE A 168 8.17 -19.40 22.30
C PHE A 168 7.64 -19.33 23.73
N GLY A 169 8.34 -18.60 24.58
CA GLY A 169 8.04 -18.28 25.97
C GLY A 169 8.82 -17.01 26.31
N SER A 170 9.72 -17.06 27.29
CA SER A 170 10.68 -15.96 27.53
C SER A 170 11.67 -15.82 26.37
N THR A 171 12.09 -16.96 25.81
CA THR A 171 12.90 -17.09 24.60
C THR A 171 12.13 -17.87 23.53
N PHE A 172 12.68 -18.00 22.32
CA PHE A 172 12.07 -18.81 21.27
C PHE A 172 13.06 -19.81 20.67
N LYS A 173 12.51 -20.95 20.22
CA LYS A 173 13.25 -22.00 19.53
C LYS A 173 12.53 -22.34 18.22
N THR A 174 13.28 -22.28 17.13
CA THR A 174 12.81 -22.68 15.80
C THR A 174 13.13 -24.15 15.57
N LEU A 175 12.21 -24.90 14.97
CA LEU A 175 12.46 -26.27 14.54
C LEU A 175 13.51 -26.32 13.42
N PHE A 176 13.35 -25.44 12.43
CA PHE A 176 14.29 -25.31 11.32
C PHE A 176 14.85 -23.88 11.25
N PRO A 177 16.13 -23.70 10.84
CA PRO A 177 16.70 -22.38 10.59
C PRO A 177 15.99 -21.57 9.50
N ALA A 178 15.31 -22.25 8.58
CA ALA A 178 14.44 -21.69 7.56
C ALA A 178 13.33 -22.70 7.24
N SER A 179 12.18 -22.24 6.76
CA SER A 179 11.05 -23.12 6.42
C SER A 179 11.47 -24.18 5.39
N ARG A 180 11.08 -25.43 5.65
CA ARG A 180 11.43 -26.58 4.80
C ARG A 180 10.22 -27.05 3.99
N PRO A 181 10.43 -27.66 2.81
CA PRO A 181 9.39 -28.36 2.09
C PRO A 181 8.73 -29.43 2.95
N TYR A 182 7.43 -29.60 2.75
CA TYR A 182 6.69 -30.69 3.34
C TYR A 182 7.09 -32.02 2.70
N CYS A 183 7.72 -32.89 3.49
CA CYS A 183 8.04 -34.26 3.11
C CYS A 183 7.99 -35.16 4.36
N GLU A 184 8.05 -36.48 4.16
CA GLU A 184 7.96 -37.45 5.27
C GLU A 184 9.06 -37.24 6.32
N GLU A 185 10.29 -36.94 5.89
CA GLU A 185 11.43 -36.69 6.78
C GLU A 185 11.21 -35.43 7.64
N SER A 186 10.86 -34.30 7.00
CA SER A 186 10.63 -33.04 7.72
C SER A 186 9.42 -33.12 8.65
N LEU A 187 8.37 -33.85 8.24
CA LEU A 187 7.21 -34.15 9.07
C LEU A 187 7.58 -35.00 10.29
N ALA A 188 8.40 -36.04 10.12
CA ALA A 188 8.84 -36.91 11.22
C ALA A 188 9.60 -36.12 12.28
N LEU A 189 10.56 -35.28 11.85
CA LEU A 189 11.31 -34.37 12.74
C LEU A 189 10.38 -33.39 13.47
N ALA A 190 9.39 -32.84 12.78
CA ALA A 190 8.41 -31.93 13.38
C ALA A 190 7.52 -32.64 14.41
N CYS A 191 7.00 -33.82 14.08
CA CYS A 191 6.19 -34.62 14.99
C CYS A 191 6.98 -34.99 16.26
N GLU A 192 8.24 -35.37 16.12
CA GLU A 192 9.11 -35.67 17.25
C GLU A 192 9.35 -34.44 18.14
N SER A 193 9.69 -33.29 17.53
CA SER A 193 9.89 -32.05 18.27
C SER A 193 8.62 -31.59 19.00
N ILE A 194 7.45 -31.73 18.37
CA ILE A 194 6.16 -31.39 19.00
C ILE A 194 5.89 -32.30 20.18
N ARG A 195 6.12 -33.63 20.07
CA ARG A 195 5.95 -34.57 21.18
C ARG A 195 6.83 -34.25 22.38
N ARG A 196 8.06 -33.76 22.15
CA ARG A 196 8.99 -33.32 23.21
C ARG A 196 8.71 -31.92 23.78
N MET A 197 7.78 -31.18 23.19
CA MET A 197 7.40 -29.85 23.67
C MET A 197 6.74 -29.95 25.05
N HIS A 198 7.19 -29.09 25.98
CA HIS A 198 6.72 -29.00 27.35
C HIS A 198 6.46 -27.54 27.75
N ALA A 199 5.68 -27.36 28.82
CA ALA A 199 5.42 -26.06 29.43
C ALA A 199 6.69 -25.47 30.01
N GLU A 200 6.91 -24.19 29.73
CA GLU A 200 8.01 -23.41 30.30
C GLU A 200 7.42 -22.38 31.24
N VAL A 201 7.83 -22.41 32.50
CA VAL A 201 7.43 -21.40 33.48
C VAL A 201 8.26 -20.14 33.20
N GLY A 202 7.60 -19.05 32.80
CA GLY A 202 8.28 -17.81 32.46
C GLY A 202 7.39 -16.78 31.79
N GLY A 203 8.01 -15.68 31.32
CA GLY A 203 7.31 -14.62 30.61
C GLY A 203 6.92 -15.01 29.18
N THR A 204 6.22 -14.12 28.50
CA THR A 204 5.78 -14.32 27.10
C THR A 204 6.31 -13.21 26.21
N ASN A 205 7.28 -13.53 25.35
CA ASN A 205 7.88 -12.61 24.39
C ASN A 205 7.58 -13.04 22.96
N ILE A 206 6.43 -12.60 22.43
CA ILE A 206 6.03 -12.84 21.04
C ILE A 206 6.79 -11.94 20.04
N LEU A 207 7.33 -10.80 20.49
CA LEU A 207 7.91 -9.81 19.59
C LEU A 207 9.18 -10.34 18.93
N SER A 208 10.05 -10.99 19.70
CA SER A 208 11.30 -11.58 19.19
C SER A 208 11.10 -12.64 18.10
N PRO A 209 10.26 -13.68 18.27
CA PRO A 209 10.00 -14.63 17.19
C PRO A 209 9.29 -13.98 16.00
N LEU A 210 8.37 -13.02 16.22
CA LEU A 210 7.70 -12.33 15.10
C LEU A 210 8.70 -11.49 14.27
N GLN A 211 9.62 -10.79 14.93
CA GLN A 211 10.71 -10.08 14.27
C GLN A 211 11.62 -11.03 13.48
N TRP A 212 11.91 -12.22 14.02
CA TRP A 212 12.67 -13.23 13.30
C TRP A 212 11.92 -13.71 12.05
N ILE A 213 10.61 -13.97 12.17
CA ILE A 213 9.75 -14.40 11.07
C ILE A 213 9.75 -13.36 9.95
N VAL A 214 9.45 -12.09 10.23
CA VAL A 214 9.35 -11.06 9.17
C VAL A 214 10.67 -10.80 8.45
N ARG A 215 11.82 -11.08 9.10
CA ARG A 215 13.15 -11.03 8.45
C ARG A 215 13.44 -12.20 7.52
N GLN A 216 12.70 -13.30 7.63
CA GLN A 216 12.90 -14.45 6.73
C GLN A 216 12.45 -14.08 5.31
N PRO A 217 13.23 -14.45 4.28
CA PRO A 217 12.86 -14.17 2.90
C PRO A 217 11.52 -14.82 2.55
N ILE A 218 10.69 -14.10 1.81
CA ILE A 218 9.42 -14.62 1.29
C ILE A 218 9.71 -15.27 -0.06
N ARG A 219 9.29 -16.52 -0.22
CA ARG A 219 9.42 -17.25 -1.49
C ARG A 219 8.27 -16.88 -2.42
N ARG A 220 8.59 -16.57 -3.67
CA ARG A 220 7.60 -16.33 -4.73
C ARG A 220 6.62 -17.49 -4.83
N GLY A 221 5.35 -17.19 -5.08
CA GLY A 221 4.29 -18.19 -5.09
C GLY A 221 3.89 -18.76 -3.72
N HIS A 222 4.55 -18.39 -2.61
CA HIS A 222 4.32 -18.96 -1.28
C HIS A 222 4.00 -17.84 -0.27
N PRO A 223 2.74 -17.36 -0.20
CA PRO A 223 2.33 -16.42 0.83
C PRO A 223 2.62 -16.99 2.23
N ARG A 224 3.00 -16.12 3.16
CA ARG A 224 3.28 -16.52 4.55
C ARG A 224 2.00 -16.59 5.36
N LEU A 225 1.75 -17.76 5.93
CA LEU A 225 0.55 -18.10 6.69
C LEU A 225 0.97 -18.40 8.13
N LEU A 226 0.84 -17.41 8.99
CA LEU A 226 1.21 -17.50 10.40
C LEU A 226 0.05 -18.06 11.21
N PHE A 227 0.27 -19.18 11.88
CA PHE A 227 -0.65 -19.77 12.87
C PHE A 227 -0.10 -19.49 14.27
N LEU A 228 -0.68 -18.53 14.97
CA LEU A 228 -0.27 -18.16 16.32
C LEU A 228 -1.20 -18.82 17.34
N LEU A 229 -0.65 -19.63 18.24
CA LEU A 229 -1.35 -20.18 19.39
C LEU A 229 -0.79 -19.49 20.64
N THR A 230 -1.65 -18.81 21.42
CA THR A 230 -1.23 -18.08 22.63
C THR A 230 -2.20 -18.21 23.79
N HIS A 231 -1.65 -18.25 25.01
CA HIS A 231 -2.38 -18.46 26.26
C HIS A 231 -2.45 -17.21 27.14
N SER A 232 -1.52 -16.29 26.95
CA SER A 232 -1.27 -15.20 27.89
C SER A 232 -1.30 -13.83 27.23
N THR A 233 -1.13 -12.80 28.05
CA THR A 233 -1.01 -11.41 27.63
C THR A 233 0.45 -11.07 27.34
N THR A 234 0.64 -10.25 26.31
CA THR A 234 1.96 -9.68 25.98
C THR A 234 1.98 -8.21 26.32
N GLU A 235 2.97 -7.76 27.09
CA GLU A 235 3.12 -6.35 27.47
C GLU A 235 3.26 -5.43 26.24
N ASN A 236 3.82 -5.95 25.14
CA ASN A 236 4.13 -5.19 23.92
C ASN A 236 3.09 -5.30 22.80
N THR A 237 1.81 -5.49 23.12
CA THR A 237 0.73 -5.72 22.12
C THR A 237 0.75 -4.70 20.97
N GLY A 238 0.93 -3.40 21.26
CA GLY A 238 0.96 -2.34 20.23
C GLY A 238 2.07 -2.54 19.19
N LYS A 239 3.31 -2.80 19.64
CA LYS A 239 4.47 -3.02 18.77
C LYS A 239 4.32 -4.26 17.89
N VAL A 240 3.69 -5.32 18.43
CA VAL A 240 3.44 -6.56 17.69
C VAL A 240 2.42 -6.34 16.57
N LEU A 241 1.34 -5.59 16.86
CA LEU A 241 0.33 -5.24 15.86
C LEU A 241 0.89 -4.35 14.75
N GLU A 242 1.74 -3.38 15.11
CA GLU A 242 2.42 -2.50 14.15
C GLU A 242 3.38 -3.27 13.25
N LEU A 243 4.18 -4.18 13.84
CA LEU A 243 5.11 -5.02 13.10
C LEU A 243 4.38 -5.92 12.08
N LEU A 244 3.26 -6.53 12.46
CA LEU A 244 2.49 -7.34 11.53
C LEU A 244 1.76 -6.48 10.49
N ARG A 245 1.24 -5.32 10.87
CA ARG A 245 0.57 -4.38 9.94
C ARG A 245 1.50 -3.98 8.79
N SER A 246 2.77 -3.66 9.09
CA SER A 246 3.77 -3.31 8.06
C SER A 246 4.13 -4.46 7.11
N HIS A 247 3.83 -5.71 7.47
CA HIS A 247 4.10 -6.91 6.66
C HIS A 247 2.81 -7.64 6.21
N SER A 248 1.65 -7.00 6.38
CA SER A 248 0.33 -7.59 6.07
C SER A 248 0.11 -7.86 4.58
N CYS A 249 0.89 -7.22 3.70
CA CYS A 249 0.86 -7.48 2.26
C CYS A 249 1.33 -8.89 1.87
N SER A 250 2.13 -9.54 2.71
CA SER A 250 2.72 -10.85 2.43
C SER A 250 2.49 -11.89 3.53
N THR A 251 2.02 -11.46 4.70
CA THR A 251 1.78 -12.32 5.87
C THR A 251 0.33 -12.23 6.34
N ARG A 252 -0.36 -13.37 6.34
CA ARG A 252 -1.71 -13.56 6.90
C ARG A 252 -1.60 -14.29 8.23
N CYS A 253 -2.25 -13.79 9.29
CA CYS A 253 -2.17 -14.38 10.63
C CYS A 253 -3.51 -14.97 11.10
N TYR A 254 -3.48 -16.27 11.41
CA TYR A 254 -4.55 -17.02 12.06
C TYR A 254 -4.18 -17.16 13.53
N SER A 255 -4.87 -16.45 14.40
CA SER A 255 -4.55 -16.33 15.83
C SER A 255 -5.56 -17.11 16.67
N PHE A 256 -5.05 -17.87 17.63
CA PHE A 256 -5.82 -18.72 18.53
C PHE A 256 -5.52 -18.33 19.97
N GLY A 257 -6.51 -17.75 20.64
CA GLY A 257 -6.46 -17.50 22.08
C GLY A 257 -6.95 -18.72 22.84
N ILE A 258 -6.07 -19.37 23.60
CA ILE A 258 -6.40 -20.61 24.29
C ILE A 258 -6.50 -20.38 25.79
N GLY A 259 -7.70 -20.58 26.34
CA GLY A 259 -8.00 -20.41 27.75
C GLY A 259 -8.43 -18.99 28.12
N PRO A 260 -8.85 -18.78 29.38
CA PRO A 260 -9.47 -17.53 29.82
C PRO A 260 -8.50 -16.34 29.88
N HIS A 261 -7.20 -16.59 29.98
CA HIS A 261 -6.17 -15.55 30.13
C HIS A 261 -5.63 -15.02 28.79
N ALA A 262 -6.11 -15.55 27.66
CA ALA A 262 -5.64 -15.12 26.34
C ALA A 262 -6.01 -13.66 26.06
N CYS A 263 -5.04 -12.87 25.61
CA CYS A 263 -5.26 -11.45 25.32
C CYS A 263 -6.16 -11.25 24.10
N ARG A 264 -7.42 -10.87 24.33
CA ARG A 264 -8.37 -10.60 23.23
C ARG A 264 -7.88 -9.52 22.27
N ARG A 265 -7.33 -8.43 22.81
CA ARG A 265 -6.77 -7.31 22.01
C ARG A 265 -5.66 -7.77 21.06
N LEU A 266 -4.77 -8.65 21.52
CA LEU A 266 -3.69 -9.19 20.70
C LEU A 266 -4.26 -10.12 19.62
N VAL A 267 -5.03 -11.14 20.01
CA VAL A 267 -5.53 -12.18 19.11
C VAL A 267 -6.42 -11.56 18.02
N GLN A 268 -7.40 -10.74 18.39
CA GLN A 268 -8.27 -10.05 17.43
C GLN A 268 -7.51 -9.00 16.63
N GLY A 269 -6.61 -8.25 17.26
CA GLY A 269 -5.80 -7.24 16.59
C GLY A 269 -4.94 -7.84 15.47
N LEU A 270 -4.28 -8.98 15.71
CA LEU A 270 -3.43 -9.65 14.73
C LEU A 270 -4.24 -10.13 13.52
N ALA A 271 -5.41 -10.70 13.77
CA ALA A 271 -6.33 -11.09 12.71
C ALA A 271 -6.82 -9.86 11.92
N ALA A 272 -7.16 -8.75 12.59
CA ALA A 272 -7.63 -7.53 11.94
C ALA A 272 -6.55 -6.87 11.07
N VAL A 273 -5.32 -6.71 11.57
CA VAL A 273 -4.24 -6.03 10.81
C VAL A 273 -3.72 -6.85 9.64
N SER A 274 -3.78 -8.19 9.74
CA SER A 274 -3.36 -9.09 8.66
C SER A 274 -4.50 -9.57 7.77
N ARG A 275 -5.76 -9.22 8.10
CA ARG A 275 -7.00 -9.74 7.48
C ARG A 275 -7.17 -11.27 7.64
N GLY A 276 -6.60 -11.86 8.69
CA GLY A 276 -6.73 -13.28 9.00
C GLY A 276 -7.96 -13.62 9.83
N THR A 277 -7.87 -14.65 10.67
CA THR A 277 -8.98 -15.08 11.54
C THR A 277 -8.49 -15.20 12.97
N ALA A 278 -9.32 -14.74 13.91
CA ALA A 278 -9.13 -14.91 15.34
C ALA A 278 -10.14 -15.93 15.86
N GLU A 279 -9.68 -16.98 16.53
CA GLU A 279 -10.55 -17.92 17.25
C GLU A 279 -10.13 -17.99 18.72
N PHE A 280 -11.11 -18.10 19.62
CA PHE A 280 -10.88 -18.33 21.04
C PHE A 280 -11.35 -19.71 21.41
N LEU A 281 -10.62 -20.38 22.30
CA LEU A 281 -10.98 -21.67 22.86
C LEU A 281 -11.62 -21.48 24.24
N ALA A 282 -12.88 -21.86 24.35
CA ALA A 282 -13.55 -21.99 25.63
C ALA A 282 -13.07 -23.26 26.36
N GLU A 283 -13.36 -23.34 27.65
CA GLU A 283 -13.02 -24.50 28.46
C GLU A 283 -13.72 -25.76 27.92
N GLY A 284 -12.98 -26.87 27.81
CA GLY A 284 -13.49 -28.13 27.24
C GLY A 284 -13.57 -28.19 25.71
N GLU A 285 -13.39 -27.07 24.99
CA GLU A 285 -13.39 -27.10 23.53
C GLU A 285 -12.09 -27.68 22.95
N ARG A 286 -12.21 -28.40 21.83
CA ARG A 286 -11.06 -28.90 21.08
C ARG A 286 -10.49 -27.83 20.16
N LEU A 287 -9.17 -27.66 20.15
CA LEU A 287 -8.47 -26.73 19.25
C LEU A 287 -8.44 -27.22 17.80
N GLN A 288 -8.34 -28.53 17.59
CA GLN A 288 -8.18 -29.15 16.28
C GLN A 288 -9.24 -28.73 15.24
N PRO A 289 -10.56 -28.75 15.50
CA PRO A 289 -11.55 -28.31 14.52
C PRO A 289 -11.41 -26.83 14.13
N LYS A 290 -11.04 -25.97 15.10
CA LYS A 290 -10.82 -24.53 14.90
C LYS A 290 -9.63 -24.29 13.97
N MET A 291 -8.51 -24.97 14.25
CA MET A 291 -7.33 -24.89 13.39
C MET A 291 -7.58 -25.48 12.00
N LEU A 292 -8.37 -26.57 11.87
CA LEU A 292 -8.68 -27.16 10.56
C LEU A 292 -9.52 -26.22 9.69
N ARG A 293 -10.47 -25.49 10.29
CA ARG A 293 -11.21 -24.44 9.58
C ARG A 293 -10.31 -23.32 9.11
N ALA A 294 -9.40 -22.86 9.96
CA ALA A 294 -8.41 -21.85 9.59
C ALA A 294 -7.47 -22.35 8.49
N LEU A 295 -7.01 -23.61 8.57
CA LEU A 295 -6.19 -24.25 7.55
C LEU A 295 -6.91 -24.29 6.20
N LYS A 296 -8.19 -24.71 6.19
CA LYS A 296 -9.02 -24.71 4.98
C LYS A 296 -9.09 -23.31 4.34
N LYS A 297 -9.22 -22.26 5.15
CA LYS A 297 -9.18 -20.86 4.67
C LYS A 297 -7.80 -20.45 4.17
N ALA A 298 -6.74 -20.87 4.87
CA ALA A 298 -5.35 -20.55 4.54
C ALA A 298 -4.88 -21.22 3.24
N MET A 299 -5.46 -22.38 2.91
CA MET A 299 -5.21 -23.13 1.68
C MET A 299 -6.11 -22.71 0.52
N ALA A 300 -6.94 -21.67 0.67
CA ALA A 300 -7.75 -21.17 -0.41
C ALA A 300 -6.87 -20.57 -1.53
N PRO A 301 -7.37 -20.42 -2.77
CA PRO A 301 -6.62 -19.81 -3.87
C PRO A 301 -6.11 -18.41 -3.48
N VAL A 302 -4.83 -18.14 -3.69
CA VAL A 302 -4.20 -16.84 -3.42
C VAL A 302 -3.48 -16.36 -4.67
N LEU A 303 -3.72 -15.11 -5.07
CA LEU A 303 -2.85 -14.43 -6.02
C LEU A 303 -1.64 -13.91 -5.25
N SER A 304 -0.46 -14.40 -5.59
CA SER A 304 0.81 -13.94 -5.03
C SER A 304 1.57 -13.12 -6.06
N ASP A 305 2.57 -12.37 -5.61
CA ASP A 305 3.44 -11.56 -6.47
C ASP A 305 2.69 -10.52 -7.33
N VAL A 306 1.57 -9.98 -6.83
CA VAL A 306 0.80 -8.94 -7.53
C VAL A 306 1.56 -7.61 -7.47
N SER A 307 1.86 -7.05 -8.64
CA SER A 307 2.49 -5.74 -8.79
C SER A 307 1.64 -4.80 -9.63
N VAL A 308 1.65 -3.53 -9.28
CA VAL A 308 1.02 -2.45 -10.07
C VAL A 308 2.12 -1.55 -10.61
N GLU A 309 2.25 -1.49 -11.93
CA GLU A 309 3.14 -0.55 -12.59
C GLU A 309 2.35 0.69 -13.04
N TRP A 310 2.73 1.85 -12.51
CA TRP A 310 2.16 3.13 -12.89
C TRP A 310 3.08 3.83 -13.88
N VAL A 311 2.58 4.10 -15.09
CA VAL A 311 3.36 4.72 -16.17
C VAL A 311 2.81 6.11 -16.45
N PHE A 312 3.64 7.13 -16.22
CA PHE A 312 3.30 8.53 -16.45
C PHE A 312 4.33 9.19 -17.39
N PRO A 313 3.95 10.26 -18.10
CA PRO A 313 4.89 11.05 -18.89
C PRO A 313 6.04 11.61 -18.03
N GLU A 314 7.20 11.84 -18.65
CA GLU A 314 8.36 12.47 -17.97
C GLU A 314 8.02 13.87 -17.41
N SER A 315 6.93 14.48 -17.89
CA SER A 315 6.45 15.79 -17.45
C SER A 315 5.71 15.79 -16.11
N THR A 316 5.47 14.62 -15.51
CA THR A 316 4.50 14.47 -14.43
C THR A 316 5.17 14.02 -13.13
N GLU A 317 4.92 14.77 -12.05
CA GLU A 317 5.29 14.34 -10.70
C GLU A 317 4.11 13.60 -10.06
N VAL A 318 4.39 12.44 -9.45
CA VAL A 318 3.35 11.54 -8.95
C VAL A 318 3.69 11.04 -7.55
N LEU A 319 2.68 11.05 -6.69
CA LEU A 319 2.70 10.42 -5.37
C LEU A 319 1.82 9.16 -5.41
N VAL A 320 2.38 7.98 -5.14
CA VAL A 320 1.65 6.69 -5.19
C VAL A 320 1.57 6.04 -3.81
N SER A 321 0.43 5.41 -3.49
CA SER A 321 0.24 4.62 -2.28
C SER A 321 -0.85 3.52 -2.45
N PRO A 322 -0.65 2.27 -2.00
CA PRO A 322 0.60 1.69 -1.49
C PRO A 322 1.54 1.30 -2.63
N ILE A 323 2.80 0.98 -2.30
CA ILE A 323 3.86 0.65 -3.28
C ILE A 323 4.27 -0.82 -3.23
N SER A 324 3.72 -1.59 -2.29
CA SER A 324 4.13 -2.96 -2.03
C SER A 324 3.45 -3.96 -2.97
N ALA A 325 4.22 -5.01 -3.32
CA ALA A 325 3.66 -6.24 -3.84
C ALA A 325 2.73 -6.88 -2.79
N CYS A 326 1.54 -7.29 -3.22
CA CYS A 326 0.51 -7.82 -2.33
C CYS A 326 0.16 -9.26 -2.71
N CYS A 327 -0.15 -10.07 -1.70
CA CYS A 327 -0.91 -11.29 -1.87
C CYS A 327 -2.40 -10.97 -1.71
N LEU A 328 -3.23 -11.40 -2.65
CA LEU A 328 -4.69 -11.27 -2.57
C LEU A 328 -5.31 -12.62 -2.26
N PHE A 329 -5.96 -12.68 -1.10
CA PHE A 329 -6.74 -13.81 -0.65
C PHE A 329 -8.21 -13.64 -1.08
N PRO A 330 -9.03 -14.70 -1.03
CA PRO A 330 -10.44 -14.57 -1.38
C PRO A 330 -11.14 -13.52 -0.51
N GLY A 331 -11.83 -12.58 -1.16
CA GLY A 331 -12.47 -11.43 -0.50
C GLY A 331 -11.55 -10.22 -0.25
N ASP A 332 -10.25 -10.31 -0.57
CA ASP A 332 -9.39 -9.13 -0.57
C ASP A 332 -9.67 -8.23 -1.76
N ARG A 333 -9.48 -6.94 -1.52
CA ARG A 333 -9.38 -5.91 -2.55
C ARG A 333 -7.99 -5.27 -2.55
N LEU A 334 -7.50 -4.97 -3.74
CA LEU A 334 -6.36 -4.12 -3.99
C LEU A 334 -6.87 -2.71 -4.34
N VAL A 335 -6.48 -1.73 -3.54
CA VAL A 335 -6.77 -0.32 -3.82
C VAL A 335 -5.45 0.43 -3.84
N GLY A 336 -5.19 1.12 -4.94
CA GLY A 336 -4.02 1.98 -5.11
C GLY A 336 -4.45 3.38 -5.49
N TYR A 337 -3.75 4.37 -4.96
CA TYR A 337 -3.99 5.79 -5.21
C TYR A 337 -2.75 6.41 -5.85
N SER A 338 -2.97 7.33 -6.77
CA SER A 338 -1.92 8.20 -7.29
C SER A 338 -2.40 9.64 -7.41
N VAL A 339 -1.66 10.58 -6.82
CA VAL A 339 -1.86 12.02 -7.03
C VAL A 339 -0.97 12.45 -8.19
N VAL A 340 -1.57 13.08 -9.21
CA VAL A 340 -0.91 13.38 -10.48
C VAL A 340 -0.76 14.89 -10.62
N CYS A 341 0.48 15.37 -10.82
CA CYS A 341 0.75 16.78 -11.02
C CYS A 341 1.54 17.00 -12.32
N ASP A 342 1.00 17.80 -13.24
CA ASP A 342 1.76 18.23 -14.41
C ASP A 342 2.79 19.28 -14.02
N THR A 343 4.05 18.97 -14.29
CA THR A 343 5.21 19.84 -14.04
C THR A 343 5.96 20.20 -15.31
N SER A 344 5.32 20.02 -16.48
CA SER A 344 5.84 20.40 -17.80
C SER A 344 6.51 21.79 -17.83
N LEU A 345 5.94 22.77 -17.13
CA LEU A 345 6.45 24.14 -17.01
C LEU A 345 7.79 24.24 -16.26
N TYR A 346 8.06 23.30 -15.34
CA TYR A 346 9.20 23.32 -14.43
C TYR A 346 10.31 22.35 -14.83
N ILE A 347 10.14 21.59 -15.91
CA ILE A 347 11.18 20.67 -16.37
C ILE A 347 12.19 21.41 -17.24
N SER A 348 13.47 21.19 -16.94
CA SER A 348 14.58 21.58 -17.79
C SER A 348 14.72 20.53 -18.89
N ASN A 349 14.33 20.88 -20.12
CA ASN A 349 14.50 19.98 -21.25
C ASN A 349 15.97 20.06 -21.74
N PRO A 350 16.80 19.01 -21.60
CA PRO A 350 18.21 19.07 -21.99
C PRO A 350 18.38 19.23 -23.52
N ARG A 351 17.35 18.93 -24.31
CA ARG A 351 17.37 19.05 -25.78
C ARG A 351 17.13 20.47 -26.29
N SER A 352 16.34 21.29 -25.59
CA SER A 352 16.07 22.66 -26.02
C SER A 352 17.12 23.67 -25.53
N ASP A 353 17.84 23.33 -24.46
CA ASP A 353 18.85 24.22 -23.86
C ASP A 353 20.15 24.31 -24.69
N LYS A 354 20.41 23.32 -25.56
CA LYS A 354 21.50 23.43 -26.57
C LYS A 354 21.18 24.47 -27.65
N ARG A 355 19.91 24.69 -28.00
CA ARG A 355 19.52 25.65 -29.05
C ARG A 355 19.56 27.10 -28.56
N ARG A 356 19.39 27.32 -27.24
CA ARG A 356 19.54 28.66 -26.63
C ARG A 356 20.99 29.11 -26.49
N ARG A 357 21.94 28.20 -26.25
CA ARG A 357 23.37 28.55 -26.12
C ARG A 357 24.01 29.07 -27.41
N TYR A 358 23.50 28.68 -28.58
CA TYR A 358 23.98 29.22 -29.87
C TYR A 358 23.27 30.51 -30.30
N SER A 359 22.15 30.87 -29.66
CA SER A 359 21.37 32.07 -30.01
C SER A 359 21.84 33.32 -29.26
N THR A 360 22.49 33.19 -28.11
CA THR A 360 23.05 34.30 -27.32
C THR A 360 24.52 34.62 -27.63
N MET A 361 25.14 33.93 -28.58
CA MET A 361 26.52 34.20 -29.04
C MET A 361 26.57 34.99 -30.36
N ARG A 362 25.47 35.60 -30.81
CA ARG A 362 25.42 36.34 -32.10
C ARG A 362 24.75 37.72 -32.06
N SER A 363 24.70 38.38 -30.90
CA SER A 363 24.14 39.73 -30.78
C SER A 363 25.03 40.74 -30.04
N GLN A 364 26.33 40.50 -29.97
CA GLN A 364 27.30 41.54 -29.62
C GLN A 364 28.49 41.38 -30.56
N GLU A 365 28.56 42.25 -31.56
CA GLU A 365 29.77 42.93 -32.06
C GLU A 365 29.45 43.59 -33.40
N SER A 366 29.06 44.87 -33.33
CA SER A 366 29.23 45.81 -34.43
C SER A 366 30.20 46.88 -33.96
N GLY A 367 31.32 47.05 -34.68
CA GLY A 367 32.06 48.32 -34.71
C GLY A 367 33.58 48.22 -34.69
N SER A 368 34.19 48.56 -35.84
CA SER A 368 35.59 48.98 -36.06
C SER A 368 36.66 47.88 -36.02
N SER A 369 37.78 47.90 -36.72
CA SER A 369 38.30 48.48 -37.98
C SER A 369 39.75 47.99 -38.09
N VAL A 370 40.38 48.12 -39.27
CA VAL A 370 41.84 48.14 -39.53
C VAL A 370 42.53 46.81 -39.98
N PHE A 371 42.78 46.77 -41.29
CA PHE A 371 43.95 46.24 -42.06
C PHE A 371 44.25 44.73 -42.26
N PHE A 372 44.28 44.39 -43.56
CA PHE A 372 45.25 43.68 -44.43
C PHE A 372 45.60 42.17 -44.37
N HIS A 373 45.54 41.61 -45.59
CA HIS A 373 46.14 40.45 -46.30
C HIS A 373 47.04 39.44 -45.52
N SER A 374 47.07 38.14 -45.84
CA SER A 374 47.51 37.58 -47.12
C SER A 374 47.35 36.04 -47.13
N GLN A 375 47.24 35.44 -48.34
CA GLN A 375 47.87 34.19 -48.85
C GLN A 375 48.01 32.95 -47.92
N GLU A 376 47.87 31.69 -48.34
CA GLU A 376 47.79 30.99 -49.64
C GLU A 376 47.53 29.49 -49.32
N GLU A 377 47.00 28.75 -50.29
CA GLU A 377 47.19 27.29 -50.54
C GLU A 377 46.93 26.23 -49.42
N GLY A 378 46.35 25.06 -49.67
CA GLY A 378 45.96 24.37 -50.89
C GLY A 378 45.83 22.86 -50.62
N THR A 379 44.86 22.20 -51.28
CA THR A 379 44.83 20.77 -51.70
C THR A 379 44.81 19.66 -50.62
N GLY A 380 44.07 18.54 -50.70
CA GLY A 380 43.14 17.89 -51.64
C GLY A 380 42.45 16.72 -50.86
N LEU A 381 41.16 16.39 -51.06
CA LEU A 381 40.59 15.39 -52.02
C LEU A 381 41.39 14.07 -52.07
N GLU A 382 40.90 12.85 -51.84
CA GLU A 382 39.69 12.06 -52.26
C GLU A 382 39.65 10.75 -51.40
N SER A 383 38.54 10.12 -50.98
CA SER A 383 37.37 9.49 -51.62
C SER A 383 37.46 7.95 -51.79
N CYS A 384 36.44 7.25 -51.23
CA CYS A 384 35.82 5.96 -51.64
C CYS A 384 36.66 4.65 -51.63
N SER A 385 36.13 3.43 -51.45
CA SER A 385 34.80 2.82 -51.23
C SER A 385 34.96 1.29 -51.03
N HIS A 386 33.98 0.62 -50.37
CA HIS A 386 33.80 -0.85 -50.24
C HIS A 386 33.52 -1.56 -51.61
N PRO A 387 33.53 -2.93 -51.76
CA PRO A 387 32.43 -3.84 -51.33
C PRO A 387 32.73 -5.34 -51.01
N GLU A 388 31.79 -5.94 -50.26
CA GLU A 388 31.17 -7.29 -50.19
C GLU A 388 31.85 -8.64 -50.60
N GLY A 389 31.49 -9.74 -49.87
CA GLY A 389 31.35 -11.09 -50.49
C GLY A 389 31.53 -12.40 -49.64
N SER A 390 30.50 -12.83 -48.90
CA SER A 390 29.90 -14.19 -48.77
C SER A 390 30.67 -15.54 -48.49
N ARG A 391 30.19 -16.24 -47.43
CA ARG A 391 29.87 -17.70 -47.22
C ARG A 391 30.95 -18.81 -47.04
N GLY A 392 30.78 -19.64 -45.98
CA GLY A 392 31.14 -21.08 -45.99
C GLY A 392 31.39 -21.86 -44.67
N ALA A 393 30.32 -22.37 -44.03
CA ALA A 393 30.13 -23.72 -43.42
C ALA A 393 31.07 -24.41 -42.36
N ARG A 394 30.39 -24.86 -41.26
CA ARG A 394 30.41 -26.19 -40.55
C ARG A 394 31.17 -26.46 -39.21
N ARG A 395 30.34 -26.88 -38.23
CA ARG A 395 30.42 -27.98 -37.20
C ARG A 395 31.17 -27.82 -35.85
N ALA A 396 30.33 -27.70 -34.79
CA ALA A 396 30.18 -28.51 -33.57
C ALA A 396 31.32 -28.71 -32.55
N LEU A 397 31.14 -28.20 -31.30
CA LEU A 397 31.00 -28.94 -30.02
C LEU A 397 31.23 -28.03 -28.78
N ALA A 398 30.46 -28.31 -27.72
CA ALA A 398 30.69 -28.06 -26.29
C ALA A 398 30.38 -26.69 -25.62
N ASP A 399 29.49 -26.82 -24.62
CA ASP A 399 29.23 -26.06 -23.37
C ASP A 399 28.99 -24.53 -23.33
N PRO A 400 27.90 -24.06 -22.66
CA PRO A 400 27.62 -22.65 -22.49
C PRO A 400 28.27 -22.10 -21.22
N LEU A 401 29.39 -21.39 -21.40
CA LEU A 401 29.78 -20.29 -20.53
C LEU A 401 29.12 -19.00 -21.05
N SER A 402 28.57 -18.24 -20.13
CA SER A 402 27.95 -16.93 -20.29
C SER A 402 28.64 -16.03 -21.31
N PRO A 403 27.86 -15.29 -22.11
CA PRO A 403 28.28 -13.93 -22.40
C PRO A 403 27.14 -12.93 -22.23
N ASP A 404 27.54 -11.79 -21.67
CA ASP A 404 26.92 -10.49 -21.84
C ASP A 404 26.51 -10.27 -23.32
N PRO A 405 25.46 -9.48 -23.57
CA PRO A 405 25.71 -8.38 -24.50
C PRO A 405 25.08 -7.08 -24.02
N GLY A 406 25.93 -6.07 -23.90
CA GLY A 406 25.54 -4.70 -24.20
C GLY A 406 25.01 -4.62 -25.63
N ALA A 407 23.77 -4.15 -25.75
CA ALA A 407 23.25 -3.56 -26.97
C ALA A 407 22.41 -2.35 -26.56
N ASP A 408 22.84 -1.20 -27.06
CA ASP A 408 22.18 0.10 -26.99
C ASP A 408 20.66 -0.01 -27.21
N THR A 409 19.91 0.15 -26.13
CA THR A 409 18.53 0.63 -26.20
C THR A 409 18.53 2.00 -25.56
N LYS A 410 18.26 3.03 -26.38
CA LYS A 410 18.00 4.41 -25.95
C LYS A 410 17.16 4.39 -24.67
N GLY A 411 17.80 4.66 -23.54
CA GLY A 411 17.13 4.82 -22.27
C GLY A 411 16.16 6.00 -22.39
N SER A 412 14.86 5.69 -22.51
CA SER A 412 13.83 6.61 -22.08
C SER A 412 14.09 6.85 -20.60
N CYS A 413 14.36 8.11 -20.23
CA CYS A 413 14.59 8.52 -18.85
C CYS A 413 13.26 8.47 -18.10
N ARG A 414 12.74 7.26 -17.86
CA ARG A 414 11.52 7.04 -17.09
C ARG A 414 11.80 7.27 -15.62
N ARG A 415 11.21 8.33 -15.05
CA ARG A 415 11.21 8.54 -13.59
C ARG A 415 10.23 7.55 -12.95
N ARG A 416 10.72 6.82 -11.94
CA ARG A 416 9.91 5.94 -11.10
C ARG A 416 9.10 6.79 -10.11
N ALA A 417 7.80 6.53 -9.97
CA ALA A 417 6.93 7.22 -9.02
C ALA A 417 7.44 7.07 -7.58
N TYR A 418 7.16 8.06 -6.72
CA TYR A 418 7.75 8.15 -5.37
C TYR A 418 6.76 7.83 -4.26
N SER A 419 7.31 7.39 -3.12
CA SER A 419 6.57 6.87 -1.98
C SER A 419 6.25 7.90 -0.91
N ALA A 420 5.03 7.86 -0.38
CA ALA A 420 4.68 8.54 0.88
C ALA A 420 5.54 8.07 2.08
N ASN A 421 6.03 6.82 2.07
CA ASN A 421 6.85 6.25 3.15
C ASN A 421 8.31 6.76 3.15
N GLN A 422 8.73 7.51 2.13
CA GLN A 422 10.05 8.15 2.07
C GLN A 422 10.06 9.57 2.67
N ILE A 423 8.92 10.05 3.16
CA ILE A 423 8.79 11.32 3.88
C ILE A 423 9.02 11.04 5.38
N ALA A 424 10.26 10.69 5.72
CA ALA A 424 10.67 10.59 7.12
C ALA A 424 10.92 12.02 7.65
N ASP A 425 9.86 12.71 8.06
CA ASP A 425 9.87 13.85 8.98
C ASP A 425 8.43 14.20 9.33
N HIS A 426 7.81 13.35 10.15
CA HIS A 426 6.54 13.66 10.78
C HIS A 426 6.83 14.25 12.17
N GLU A 427 6.90 15.58 12.27
CA GLU A 427 6.61 16.22 13.54
C GLU A 427 5.16 15.85 13.92
N PRO A 428 4.92 15.33 15.14
CA PRO A 428 3.57 14.97 15.54
C PRO A 428 2.72 16.23 15.66
N LEU A 429 1.69 16.35 14.82
CA LEU A 429 0.67 17.38 14.99
C LEU A 429 0.10 17.31 16.41
N ARG A 430 0.09 18.46 17.10
CA ARG A 430 -0.66 18.64 18.35
C ARG A 430 -2.12 18.26 18.11
N LYS A 431 -2.60 17.26 18.84
CA LYS A 431 -4.01 16.85 18.86
C LYS A 431 -4.88 18.04 19.22
N VAL A 432 -5.85 18.36 18.37
CA VAL A 432 -6.98 19.23 18.71
C VAL A 432 -8.07 18.34 19.32
N PRO A 433 -8.60 18.65 20.51
CA PRO A 433 -9.67 17.85 21.12
C PRO A 433 -10.97 18.03 20.33
N THR A 434 -11.50 16.94 19.77
CA THR A 434 -12.89 16.86 19.30
C THR A 434 -13.79 16.36 20.42
N ALA A 435 -15.03 16.86 20.46
CA ALA A 435 -16.02 16.61 21.50
C ALA A 435 -16.56 15.17 21.45
N SER A 436 -15.76 14.20 21.88
CA SER A 436 -16.18 12.79 22.09
C SER A 436 -15.16 11.98 22.90
N ASP A 437 -14.45 12.61 23.85
CA ASP A 437 -13.66 11.89 24.86
C ASP A 437 -14.28 12.04 26.26
N PRO A 438 -14.72 10.95 26.93
CA PRO A 438 -15.27 10.99 28.26
C PRO A 438 -14.12 10.89 29.28
N GLY A 439 -13.73 12.01 29.87
CA GLY A 439 -12.83 11.99 31.03
C GLY A 439 -11.76 13.08 31.06
N SER A 440 -12.18 14.33 31.19
CA SER A 440 -11.35 15.33 31.88
C SER A 440 -12.26 16.28 32.66
N ALA A 441 -12.69 15.81 33.83
CA ALA A 441 -13.29 16.68 34.82
C ALA A 441 -12.18 17.44 35.58
N LEU A 442 -12.53 18.69 35.96
CA LEU A 442 -11.95 19.61 36.94
C LEU A 442 -11.24 20.85 36.34
N PRO A 443 -11.33 22.03 36.98
CA PRO A 443 -12.54 22.71 37.51
C PRO A 443 -12.52 24.25 37.32
N ARG A 444 -13.67 24.89 37.57
CA ARG A 444 -13.90 26.29 37.99
C ARG A 444 -13.63 27.44 36.99
N ASN A 445 -14.73 28.01 36.49
CA ASN A 445 -15.14 29.37 36.90
C ASN A 445 -16.69 29.49 36.91
N PRO A 446 -17.30 30.10 37.94
CA PRO A 446 -18.74 30.02 38.19
C PRO A 446 -19.49 31.17 37.54
N LEU A 447 -20.53 30.86 36.75
CA LEU A 447 -21.54 31.85 36.35
C LEU A 447 -22.73 31.78 37.33
N ARG A 448 -23.12 32.96 37.78
CA ARG A 448 -24.04 33.24 38.89
C ARG A 448 -25.47 32.75 38.64
N LYS A 449 -26.12 32.32 39.72
CA LYS A 449 -27.58 32.13 39.83
C LYS A 449 -28.33 33.45 39.65
N THR A 450 -29.48 33.38 38.98
CA THR A 450 -30.63 34.26 39.26
C THR A 450 -31.88 33.39 39.39
N GLN A 451 -32.68 33.67 40.41
CA GLN A 451 -33.74 32.82 40.94
C GLN A 451 -35.13 33.27 40.43
N LEU A 452 -36.05 32.31 40.36
CA LEU A 452 -37.48 32.44 40.07
C LEU A 452 -38.22 33.28 41.13
N GLN A 453 -39.06 34.24 40.72
CA GLN A 453 -40.46 34.35 41.19
C GLN A 453 -41.26 35.41 40.40
N ASP A 454 -42.55 35.10 40.27
CA ASP A 454 -43.69 35.94 39.90
C ASP A 454 -43.81 36.46 38.45
N LEU A 455 -44.73 35.83 37.71
CA LEU A 455 -45.89 36.52 37.14
C LEU A 455 -46.98 35.49 36.83
N GLN A 456 -47.86 35.28 37.82
CA GLN A 456 -49.25 34.93 37.57
C GLN A 456 -49.94 36.07 36.82
N GLN A 457 -51.07 35.72 36.19
CA GLN A 457 -52.08 36.58 35.57
C GLN A 457 -51.85 36.92 34.09
N LEU A 458 -52.55 36.18 33.22
CA LEU A 458 -53.74 36.69 32.52
C LEU A 458 -54.25 35.63 31.51
N SER A 459 -55.36 34.97 31.86
CA SER A 459 -56.39 34.54 30.90
C SER A 459 -57.65 35.34 31.21
N PRO A 460 -58.48 35.66 30.20
CA PRO A 460 -59.73 34.89 30.10
C PRO A 460 -60.22 34.61 28.66
N GLU A 461 -60.79 33.41 28.53
CA GLU A 461 -61.97 32.93 27.77
C GLU A 461 -62.40 33.55 26.41
N LEU A 462 -62.70 32.65 25.45
CA LEU A 462 -63.93 32.51 24.63
C LEU A 462 -63.73 31.33 23.64
N GLN A 463 -64.36 30.17 23.85
CA GLN A 463 -65.65 29.70 23.32
C GLN A 463 -65.66 29.19 21.85
N LEU A 464 -66.18 27.95 21.76
CA LEU A 464 -67.04 27.33 20.74
C LEU A 464 -66.46 26.66 19.47
N ALA A 465 -66.87 25.38 19.38
CA ALA A 465 -67.57 24.70 18.29
C ALA A 465 -66.76 23.84 17.31
N ASP A 466 -67.04 22.53 17.46
CA ASP A 466 -67.17 21.49 16.43
C ASP A 466 -67.45 21.97 15.01
N PHE A 467 -66.94 21.25 14.00
CA PHE A 467 -67.79 20.59 13.00
C PHE A 467 -66.99 19.49 12.27
N GLN A 468 -67.45 18.25 12.53
CA GLN A 468 -67.49 17.01 11.72
C GLN A 468 -66.32 16.61 10.81
#